data_AF-A0A919JR55-F1
#
_entry.id   AF-A0A919JR55-F1
#
_cell.length_a   1.000
_cell.length_b   1.000
_cell.length_c   1.000
_cell.angle_alpha   90.00
_cell.angle_beta   90.00
_cell.angle_gamma   90.00
#
_symmetry.space_group_name_H-M   'P 1'
#
loop_
_entity.id
_entity.type
_entity.pdbx_description
1 polymer ?
#
loop_
_entity_poly.entity_id
_entity_poly.type
_entity_poly.pdbx_seq_one_letter_code
_entity_poly.pdbx_strand_id
1 'polypeptide(L)'
;MGDRLPWSPPLYGTRLDRMIQFILLLVGGALLVAAPIMIVQGVAGRRTVSRELTEQHITFPAGDGLPAALSRYAGRTVHTGAEARAYSDLIAGHVAAATGGRTYAEIAEEWQAGARTDERLRRLRETAFMGQSLRGTLLGAYQAWQITVLVMGLGTLCAAMGVAFVALALR
;
A
#
# COMPACT_ATOMS: atom_id res chain seq x y z
N MET A 1 22.04 67.93 -28.99
CA MET A 1 22.94 66.77 -28.95
C MET A 1 22.53 65.86 -27.82
N GLY A 2 22.02 64.68 -28.14
CA GLY A 2 21.54 63.70 -27.16
C GLY A 2 20.85 62.55 -27.87
N ASP A 3 21.58 61.88 -28.75
CA ASP A 3 21.07 60.73 -29.50
C ASP A 3 20.81 59.57 -28.55
N ARG A 4 19.53 59.28 -28.29
CA ARG A 4 19.12 58.10 -27.54
C ARG A 4 19.31 56.89 -28.45
N LEU A 5 20.38 56.13 -28.21
CA LEU A 5 20.57 54.83 -28.85
C LEU A 5 19.36 53.93 -28.54
N PRO A 6 18.75 53.26 -29.54
CA PRO A 6 17.66 52.33 -29.32
C PRO A 6 18.20 51.12 -28.55
N TRP A 7 17.72 50.93 -27.33
CA TRP A 7 18.04 49.78 -26.51
C TRP A 7 17.46 48.52 -27.17
N SER A 8 18.28 47.75 -27.88
CA SER A 8 17.92 46.43 -28.37
C SER A 8 18.09 45.42 -27.24
N PRO A 9 17.03 44.68 -26.84
CA PRO A 9 17.16 43.68 -25.79
C PRO A 9 18.21 42.62 -26.16
N PRO A 10 18.99 42.12 -25.19
CA PRO A 10 20.02 41.12 -25.47
C PRO A 10 19.40 39.87 -26.10
N LEU A 11 19.95 39.44 -27.23
CA LEU A 11 19.52 38.25 -28.00
C LEU A 11 19.55 36.93 -27.19
N TYR A 12 20.14 36.96 -25.99
CA TYR A 12 20.25 35.83 -25.05
C TYR A 12 18.90 35.33 -24.50
N GLY A 13 17.89 36.19 -24.35
CA GLY A 13 16.57 35.77 -23.82
C GLY A 13 15.94 34.67 -24.67
N THR A 14 15.87 34.88 -25.99
CA THR A 14 15.12 33.98 -26.88
C THR A 14 15.66 32.56 -27.01
N ARG A 15 16.97 32.32 -26.78
CA ARG A 15 17.56 30.97 -26.83
C ARG A 15 17.35 30.22 -25.52
N LEU A 16 17.51 30.92 -24.40
CA LEU A 16 17.24 30.38 -23.07
C LEU A 16 15.76 30.03 -22.90
N ASP A 17 14.86 30.91 -23.34
CA ASP A 17 13.41 30.70 -23.28
C ASP A 17 12.97 29.46 -24.08
N ARG A 18 13.49 29.30 -25.31
CA ARG A 18 13.24 28.10 -26.14
C ARG A 18 13.77 26.82 -25.50
N MET A 19 14.93 26.89 -24.85
CA MET A 19 15.49 25.73 -24.14
C MET A 19 14.64 25.34 -22.93
N ILE A 20 14.22 26.32 -22.13
CA ILE A 20 13.34 26.11 -20.97
C ILE A 20 11.99 25.52 -21.42
N GLN A 21 11.39 26.09 -22.47
CA GLN A 21 10.15 25.59 -23.04
C GLN A 21 10.27 24.13 -23.50
N PHE A 22 11.36 23.78 -24.19
CA PHE A 22 11.61 22.41 -24.62
C PHE A 22 11.74 21.45 -23.43
N ILE A 23 12.47 21.84 -22.38
CA ILE A 23 12.62 21.03 -21.17
C ILE A 23 11.26 20.83 -20.48
N LEU A 24 10.45 21.89 -20.34
CA LEU A 24 9.13 21.79 -19.71
C LEU A 24 8.18 20.89 -20.51
N LEU A 25 8.18 20.99 -21.84
CA LEU A 25 7.37 20.11 -22.69
C LEU A 25 7.85 18.65 -22.61
N LEU A 26 9.16 18.42 -22.59
CA LEU A 26 9.74 17.08 -22.50
C LEU A 26 9.39 16.43 -21.14
N VAL A 27 9.65 17.13 -20.04
CA VAL A 27 9.36 16.62 -18.69
C VAL A 27 7.86 16.48 -18.49
N GLY A 28 7.08 17.49 -18.87
CA GLY A 28 5.62 17.47 -18.78
C GLY A 28 5.01 16.32 -19.59
N GLY A 29 5.46 16.14 -20.82
CA GLY A 29 5.04 15.03 -21.69
C GLY A 29 5.40 13.67 -21.10
N ALA A 30 6.62 13.50 -20.57
CA ALA A 30 7.03 12.26 -19.91
C ALA A 30 6.17 11.94 -18.68
N LEU A 31 5.85 12.94 -17.85
CA LEU A 31 4.97 12.77 -16.69
C LEU A 31 3.54 12.40 -17.10
N LEU A 32 3.02 13.01 -18.17
CA LEU A 32 1.69 12.69 -18.72
C LEU A 32 1.60 11.27 -19.29
N VAL A 33 2.71 10.71 -19.79
CA VAL A 33 2.77 9.30 -20.22
C VAL A 33 2.91 8.36 -19.02
N ALA A 34 3.75 8.72 -18.03
CA ALA A 34 3.97 7.90 -16.85
C ALA A 34 2.70 7.76 -15.99
N ALA A 35 1.92 8.83 -15.83
CA ALA A 35 0.71 8.86 -15.02
C ALA A 35 -0.32 7.76 -15.33
N PRO A 36 -0.83 7.61 -16.57
CA PRO A 36 -1.81 6.57 -16.90
C PRO A 36 -1.23 5.17 -16.74
N ILE A 37 0.07 4.96 -17.03
CA ILE A 37 0.74 3.68 -16.82
C ILE A 37 0.68 3.31 -15.33
N MET A 38 1.07 4.23 -14.45
CA MET A 38 1.04 4.01 -13.01
C MET A 38 -0.38 3.73 -12.51
N ILE A 39 -1.38 4.50 -12.95
CA ILE A 39 -2.77 4.30 -12.54
C ILE A 39 -3.27 2.93 -12.97
N VAL A 40 -3.04 2.53 -14.23
CA VAL A 40 -3.45 1.22 -14.76
C VAL A 40 -2.80 0.09 -13.96
N GLN A 41 -1.50 0.17 -13.69
CA GLN A 41 -0.78 -0.85 -12.93
C GLN A 41 -1.27 -0.92 -11.48
N GLY A 42 -1.57 0.22 -10.85
CA GLY A 42 -2.16 0.25 -9.51
C GLY A 42 -3.56 -0.39 -9.48
N VAL A 43 -4.41 -0.13 -10.47
CA VAL A 43 -5.73 -0.76 -10.59
C VAL A 43 -5.60 -2.27 -10.82
N ALA A 44 -4.69 -2.69 -11.71
CA ALA A 44 -4.44 -4.11 -11.97
C ALA A 44 -3.97 -4.83 -10.71
N GLY A 45 -2.98 -4.28 -10.00
CA GLY A 45 -2.50 -4.84 -8.73
C GLY A 45 -3.60 -4.94 -7.68
N ARG A 46 -4.49 -3.94 -7.58
CA ARG A 46 -5.63 -3.98 -6.65
C ARG A 46 -6.60 -5.12 -6.96
N ARG A 47 -6.90 -5.34 -8.25
CA ARG A 47 -7.75 -6.46 -8.68
C ARG A 47 -7.13 -7.80 -8.34
N THR A 48 -5.81 -7.94 -8.52
CA THR A 48 -5.09 -9.16 -8.13
C THR A 48 -5.23 -9.42 -6.63
N VAL A 49 -4.94 -8.43 -5.78
CA VAL A 49 -5.10 -8.60 -4.32
C VAL A 49 -6.53 -8.99 -3.94
N SER A 50 -7.54 -8.32 -4.49
CA SER A 50 -8.94 -8.69 -4.23
C SER A 50 -9.27 -10.10 -4.69
N ARG A 51 -8.75 -10.53 -5.84
CA ARG A 51 -8.96 -11.87 -6.37
C ARG A 51 -8.37 -12.93 -5.44
N GLU A 52 -7.10 -12.78 -5.07
CA GLU A 52 -6.41 -13.72 -4.16
C GLU A 52 -7.11 -13.83 -2.80
N LEU A 53 -7.58 -12.70 -2.23
CA LEU A 53 -8.34 -12.71 -0.98
C LEU A 53 -9.71 -13.40 -1.13
N THR A 54 -10.37 -13.20 -2.27
CA THR A 54 -11.67 -13.83 -2.57
C THR A 54 -11.54 -15.34 -2.72
N GLU A 55 -10.49 -15.81 -3.40
CA GLU A 55 -10.22 -17.24 -3.62
C GLU A 55 -9.95 -18.00 -2.30
N GLN A 56 -9.56 -17.30 -1.23
CA GLN A 56 -9.38 -17.91 0.10
C GLN A 56 -10.70 -18.19 0.84
N HIS A 57 -11.85 -17.69 0.34
CA HIS A 57 -13.18 -17.90 0.93
C HIS A 57 -13.27 -17.58 2.45
N ILE A 58 -12.43 -16.66 2.93
CA ILE A 58 -12.40 -16.26 4.34
C ILE A 58 -13.51 -15.26 4.66
N THR A 59 -14.31 -15.57 5.69
CA THR A 59 -15.50 -14.80 6.07
C THR A 59 -15.50 -14.54 7.58
N PHE A 60 -15.84 -13.32 7.96
CA PHE A 60 -16.01 -12.97 9.36
C PHE A 60 -17.25 -13.69 9.95
N PRO A 61 -17.18 -14.17 11.21
CA PRO A 61 -18.35 -14.71 11.91
C PRO A 61 -19.54 -13.74 11.86
N ALA A 62 -20.75 -14.26 11.63
CA ALA A 62 -21.96 -13.44 11.50
C ALA A 62 -22.67 -13.14 12.84
N GLY A 63 -22.33 -13.86 13.91
CA GLY A 63 -23.00 -13.77 15.21
C GLY A 63 -22.20 -13.06 16.29
N ASP A 64 -22.69 -13.18 17.53
CA ASP A 64 -22.04 -12.65 18.73
C ASP A 64 -20.72 -13.40 18.97
N GLY A 65 -19.61 -12.67 18.94
CA GLY A 65 -18.27 -13.26 19.01
C GLY A 65 -17.19 -12.39 18.37
N LEU A 66 -17.59 -11.42 17.55
CA LEU A 66 -16.68 -10.39 17.08
C LEU A 66 -16.45 -9.32 18.15
N PRO A 67 -15.19 -8.88 18.37
CA PRO A 67 -14.92 -7.67 19.13
C PRO A 67 -15.71 -6.47 18.58
N ALA A 68 -16.11 -5.55 19.45
CA ALA A 68 -16.92 -4.38 19.05
C ALA A 68 -16.31 -3.59 17.87
N ALA A 69 -14.97 -3.48 17.83
CA ALA A 69 -14.24 -2.82 16.75
C ALA A 69 -14.41 -3.48 15.36
N LEU A 70 -14.74 -4.77 15.33
CA LEU A 70 -14.89 -5.60 14.12
C LEU A 70 -16.35 -5.88 13.77
N SER A 71 -17.31 -5.46 14.59
CA SER A 71 -18.76 -5.65 14.38
C SER A 71 -19.23 -5.23 12.98
N ARG A 72 -18.67 -4.16 12.41
CA ARG A 72 -18.97 -3.68 11.05
C ARG A 72 -18.67 -4.70 9.94
N TYR A 73 -17.85 -5.71 10.23
CA TYR A 73 -17.44 -6.76 9.32
C TYR A 73 -18.22 -8.06 9.52
N ALA A 74 -19.16 -8.14 10.46
CA ALA A 74 -19.94 -9.34 10.72
C ALA A 74 -20.56 -9.92 9.44
N GLY A 75 -20.33 -11.21 9.19
CA GLY A 75 -20.82 -11.93 8.01
C GLY A 75 -20.23 -11.49 6.67
N ARG A 76 -19.30 -10.53 6.65
CA ARG A 76 -18.65 -10.08 5.40
C ARG A 76 -17.52 -11.03 5.04
N THR A 77 -17.34 -11.24 3.74
CA THR A 77 -16.19 -11.95 3.19
C THR A 77 -15.04 -10.96 2.96
N VAL A 78 -13.81 -11.42 3.14
CA VAL A 78 -12.61 -10.56 3.02
C VAL A 78 -12.23 -10.43 1.55
N HIS A 79 -12.34 -9.23 1.00
CA HIS A 79 -12.01 -8.95 -0.40
C HIS A 79 -11.10 -7.74 -0.60
N THR A 80 -10.87 -6.97 0.46
CA THR A 80 -10.06 -5.76 0.44
C THR A 80 -8.90 -5.85 1.42
N GLY A 81 -7.85 -5.07 1.20
CA GLY A 81 -6.73 -4.99 2.14
C GLY A 81 -7.17 -4.57 3.55
N ALA A 82 -8.14 -3.65 3.66
CA ALA A 82 -8.65 -3.20 4.97
C ALA A 82 -9.38 -4.33 5.72
N GLU A 83 -10.15 -5.14 5.02
CA GLU A 83 -10.78 -6.35 5.58
C GLU A 83 -9.73 -7.40 5.95
N ALA A 84 -8.69 -7.58 5.13
CA ALA A 84 -7.60 -8.52 5.43
C ALA A 84 -6.86 -8.13 6.72
N ARG A 85 -6.60 -6.83 6.91
CA ARG A 85 -6.05 -6.31 8.17
C ARG A 85 -6.99 -6.57 9.35
N ALA A 86 -8.28 -6.26 9.20
CA ALA A 86 -9.27 -6.50 10.25
C ALA A 86 -9.40 -7.99 10.62
N TYR A 87 -9.29 -8.89 9.65
CA TYR A 87 -9.31 -10.33 9.88
C TYR A 87 -8.01 -10.81 10.55
N SER A 88 -6.87 -10.21 10.21
CA SER A 88 -5.60 -10.43 10.93
C SER A 88 -5.68 -10.01 12.40
N ASP A 89 -6.37 -8.91 12.71
CA ASP A 89 -6.61 -8.47 14.08
C ASP A 89 -7.53 -9.43 14.84
N LEU A 90 -8.53 -10.01 14.17
CA LEU A 90 -9.36 -11.08 14.74
C LEU A 90 -8.52 -12.32 15.11
N ILE A 91 -7.66 -12.78 14.20
CA ILE A 91 -6.75 -13.90 14.46
C ILE A 91 -5.80 -13.56 15.62
N ALA A 92 -5.32 -12.31 15.70
CA ALA A 92 -4.46 -11.87 16.80
C ALA A 92 -5.13 -12.08 18.16
N GLY A 93 -6.41 -11.72 18.28
CA GLY A 93 -7.21 -11.94 19.49
C GLY A 93 -7.34 -13.41 19.85
N HIS A 94 -7.68 -14.27 18.88
CA HIS A 94 -7.80 -15.71 19.12
C HIS A 94 -6.48 -16.38 19.50
N VAL A 95 -5.39 -16.01 18.82
CA VAL A 95 -4.05 -16.53 19.15
C VAL A 95 -3.65 -16.09 20.55
N ALA A 96 -3.82 -14.82 20.89
CA ALA A 96 -3.51 -14.32 22.23
C ALA A 96 -4.35 -15.02 23.31
N ALA A 97 -5.65 -15.24 23.06
CA ALA A 97 -6.50 -15.99 23.98
C ALA A 97 -6.03 -17.44 24.16
N ALA A 98 -5.60 -18.10 23.08
CA ALA A 98 -5.09 -19.47 23.14
C ALA A 98 -3.72 -19.58 23.82
N THR A 99 -2.81 -18.62 23.59
CA THR A 99 -1.43 -18.65 24.11
C THR A 99 -1.26 -17.99 25.47
N GLY A 100 -2.29 -17.30 25.97
CA GLY A 100 -2.19 -16.44 27.15
C GLY A 100 -1.39 -15.17 26.88
N GLY A 101 -1.43 -14.64 25.65
CA GLY A 101 -0.70 -13.46 25.21
C GLY A 101 0.75 -13.71 24.80
N ARG A 102 1.25 -14.93 25.00
CA ARG A 102 2.62 -15.30 24.67
C ARG A 102 2.82 -15.46 23.17
N THR A 103 3.99 -15.07 22.71
CA THR A 103 4.46 -15.20 21.33
C THR A 103 5.00 -16.60 21.05
N TYR A 104 5.17 -16.94 19.77
CA TYR A 104 5.84 -18.18 19.38
C TYR A 104 7.25 -18.30 19.99
N ALA A 105 8.02 -17.20 20.00
CA ALA A 105 9.39 -17.20 20.50
C ALA A 105 9.45 -17.54 21.99
N GLU A 106 8.59 -16.93 22.81
CA GLU A 106 8.52 -17.20 24.25
C GLU A 106 8.11 -18.65 24.54
N ILE A 107 7.11 -19.18 23.81
CA ILE A 107 6.68 -20.58 23.97
C ILE A 107 7.77 -21.55 23.50
N ALA A 108 8.49 -21.21 22.43
CA ALA A 108 9.60 -22.01 21.94
C ALA A 108 10.75 -22.04 22.95
N GLU A 109 11.13 -20.91 23.53
CA GLU A 109 12.16 -20.86 24.58
C GLU A 109 11.80 -21.75 25.78
N GLU A 110 10.55 -21.69 26.25
CA GLU A 110 10.05 -22.51 27.36
C GLU A 110 10.08 -24.03 27.02
N TRP A 111 9.68 -24.39 25.79
CA TRP A 111 9.76 -25.78 25.33
C TRP A 111 11.22 -26.28 25.26
N GLN A 112 12.14 -25.42 24.81
CA GLN A 112 13.56 -25.72 24.74
C GLN A 112 14.23 -25.83 26.12
N ALA A 113 13.76 -25.04 27.10
CA ALA A 113 14.35 -24.94 28.44
C ALA A 113 14.04 -26.13 29.38
N GLY A 114 13.20 -27.09 28.97
CA GLY A 114 12.98 -28.30 29.77
C GLY A 114 11.65 -29.01 29.54
N ALA A 115 10.70 -28.40 28.83
CA ALA A 115 9.35 -28.95 28.63
C ALA A 115 9.18 -29.70 27.30
N ARG A 116 10.24 -30.34 26.78
CA ARG A 116 10.23 -31.01 25.47
C ARG A 116 9.18 -32.11 25.33
N THR A 117 8.84 -32.78 26.43
CA THR A 117 7.80 -33.83 26.51
C THR A 117 6.40 -33.29 26.76
N ASP A 118 6.24 -31.97 26.97
CA ASP A 118 4.94 -31.35 27.18
C ASP A 118 4.21 -31.16 25.84
N GLU A 119 3.26 -32.07 25.60
CA GLU A 119 2.39 -32.08 24.43
C GLU A 119 1.50 -30.81 24.35
N ARG A 120 1.17 -30.19 25.49
CA ARG A 120 0.40 -28.93 25.51
C ARG A 120 1.24 -27.79 24.96
N LEU A 121 2.48 -27.64 25.43
CA LEU A 121 3.39 -26.60 24.95
C LEU A 121 3.71 -26.78 23.47
N ARG A 122 3.87 -28.03 23.01
CA ARG A 122 4.01 -28.35 21.59
C ARG A 122 2.83 -27.83 20.76
N ARG A 123 1.59 -28.15 21.14
CA ARG A 123 0.38 -27.70 20.42
C ARG A 123 0.19 -26.19 20.47
N LEU A 124 0.53 -25.55 21.59
CA LEU A 124 0.49 -24.09 21.72
C LEU A 124 1.49 -23.43 20.79
N ARG A 125 2.70 -23.97 20.68
CA ARG A 125 3.72 -23.48 19.74
C ARG A 125 3.25 -23.61 18.29
N GLU A 126 2.67 -24.75 17.92
CA GLU A 126 2.09 -24.97 16.59
C GLU A 126 0.96 -23.98 16.29
N THR A 127 0.07 -23.76 17.26
CA THR A 127 -1.03 -22.78 17.15
C THR A 127 -0.52 -21.35 16.98
N ALA A 128 0.46 -20.95 17.81
CA ALA A 128 1.08 -19.63 17.74
C ALA A 128 1.77 -19.41 16.39
N PHE A 129 2.50 -20.40 15.90
CA PHE A 129 3.17 -20.36 14.60
C PHE A 129 2.17 -20.22 13.45
N MET A 130 1.16 -21.08 13.41
CA MET A 130 0.13 -21.04 12.36
C MET A 130 -0.63 -19.71 12.37
N GLY A 131 -1.03 -19.25 13.55
CA GLY A 131 -1.73 -17.99 13.71
C GLY A 131 -0.89 -16.79 13.27
N GLN A 132 0.38 -16.70 13.69
CA GLN A 132 1.25 -15.60 13.27
C GLN A 132 1.60 -15.67 11.77
N SER A 133 1.74 -16.86 11.20
CA SER A 133 1.96 -17.03 9.76
C SER A 133 0.77 -16.56 8.93
N LEU A 134 -0.45 -16.97 9.29
CA LEU A 134 -1.70 -16.52 8.65
C LEU A 134 -1.89 -15.01 8.77
N ARG A 135 -1.56 -14.43 9.94
CA ARG A 135 -1.57 -12.97 10.10
C ARG A 135 -0.56 -12.28 9.20
N GLY A 136 0.62 -12.86 9.04
CA GLY A 136 1.67 -12.36 8.17
C GLY A 136 1.23 -12.28 6.71
N THR A 137 0.58 -13.32 6.19
CA THR A 137 0.08 -13.33 4.80
C THR A 137 -1.02 -12.30 4.58
N LEU A 138 -1.96 -12.15 5.52
CA LEU A 138 -3.02 -11.14 5.45
C LEU A 138 -2.47 -9.71 5.55
N LEU A 139 -1.48 -9.47 6.41
CA LEU A 139 -0.80 -8.18 6.49
C LEU A 139 0.01 -7.89 5.22
N GLY A 140 0.59 -8.91 4.59
CA GLY A 140 1.20 -8.80 3.27
C GLY A 140 0.20 -8.36 2.21
N ALA A 141 -1.00 -8.95 2.18
CA ALA A 141 -2.08 -8.52 1.29
C ALA A 141 -2.53 -7.08 1.56
N TYR A 142 -2.63 -6.67 2.83
CA TYR A 142 -2.89 -5.28 3.21
C TYR A 142 -1.79 -4.33 2.73
N GLN A 143 -0.52 -4.68 2.90
CA GLN A 143 0.62 -3.87 2.43
C GLN A 143 0.63 -3.75 0.91
N ALA A 144 0.42 -4.86 0.19
CA ALA A 144 0.29 -4.85 -1.26
C ALA A 144 -0.86 -3.92 -1.71
N TRP A 145 -2.00 -3.98 -1.01
CA TRP A 145 -3.11 -3.05 -1.26
C TRP A 145 -2.68 -1.58 -1.08
N GLN A 146 -2.00 -1.25 0.02
CA GLN A 146 -1.52 0.12 0.27
C GLN A 146 -0.55 0.61 -0.81
N ILE A 147 0.35 -0.26 -1.28
CA ILE A 147 1.25 0.07 -2.40
C ILE A 147 0.46 0.42 -3.66
N THR A 148 -0.63 -0.29 -3.97
CA THR A 148 -1.48 0.08 -5.13
C THR A 148 -2.08 1.48 -4.98
N VAL A 149 -2.53 1.86 -3.77
CA VAL A 149 -3.05 3.20 -3.48
C VAL A 149 -1.96 4.24 -3.75
N LEU A 150 -0.74 3.99 -3.26
CA LEU A 150 0.39 4.89 -3.41
C LEU A 150 0.78 5.07 -4.88
N VAL A 151 0.85 3.98 -5.65
CA VAL A 151 1.17 4.02 -7.09
C VAL A 151 0.12 4.82 -7.86
N MET A 152 -1.17 4.62 -7.58
CA MET A 152 -2.24 5.42 -8.21
C MET A 152 -2.19 6.89 -7.79
N GLY A 153 -1.94 7.16 -6.52
CA GLY A 153 -1.81 8.53 -6.00
C GLY A 153 -0.64 9.27 -6.64
N LEU A 154 0.51 8.61 -6.77
CA LEU A 154 1.69 9.16 -7.42
C LEU A 154 1.47 9.35 -8.93
N GLY A 155 0.77 8.42 -9.59
CA GLY A 155 0.32 8.60 -10.98
C GLY A 155 -0.57 9.83 -11.15
N THR A 156 -1.51 10.06 -10.23
CA THR A 156 -2.38 11.24 -10.24
C THR A 156 -1.57 12.53 -10.04
N LEU A 157 -0.57 12.52 -9.15
CA LEU A 157 0.34 13.65 -8.96
C LEU A 157 1.18 13.93 -10.21
N CYS A 158 1.74 12.89 -10.84
CA CYS A 158 2.46 13.01 -12.11
C CYS A 158 1.57 13.62 -13.20
N ALA A 159 0.30 13.22 -13.28
CA ALA A 159 -0.63 13.84 -14.24
C ALA A 159 -0.80 15.34 -13.98
N ALA A 160 -1.06 15.72 -12.72
CA ALA A 160 -1.23 17.12 -12.33
C ALA A 160 0.02 17.97 -12.64
N MET A 161 1.21 17.47 -12.30
CA MET A 161 2.47 18.14 -12.61
C MET A 161 2.74 18.21 -14.11
N GLY A 162 2.44 17.13 -14.85
CA GLY A 162 2.58 17.08 -16.30
C GLY A 162 1.73 18.13 -16.99
N VAL A 163 0.45 18.25 -16.60
CA VAL A 163 -0.45 19.30 -17.09
C VAL A 163 0.10 20.68 -16.75
N ALA A 164 0.56 20.91 -15.52
CA ALA A 164 1.09 22.20 -15.11
C ALA A 164 2.32 22.62 -15.93
N PHE A 165 3.27 21.71 -16.17
CA PHE A 165 4.47 22.00 -16.96
C PHE A 165 4.17 22.27 -18.43
N VAL A 166 3.25 21.50 -19.03
CA VAL A 166 2.81 21.78 -20.40
C VAL A 166 2.09 23.13 -20.48
N ALA A 167 1.22 23.45 -19.52
CA ALA A 167 0.53 24.74 -19.47
C ALA A 167 1.50 25.92 -19.32
N LEU A 168 2.54 25.78 -18.48
CA LEU A 168 3.59 26.79 -18.32
C LEU A 168 4.45 26.96 -19.57
N ALA A 169 4.71 25.88 -20.31
CA ALA A 169 5.48 25.94 -21.55
C ALA A 169 4.71 26.58 -22.73
N LEU A 170 3.39 26.64 -22.63
CA LEU A 170 2.51 27.22 -23.67
C LEU A 170 2.12 28.67 -23.38
N ARG A 171 2.48 29.20 -22.21
CA ARG A 171 2.21 30.56 -21.76
C ARG A 171 3.35 31.50 -22.14
#